data_AF-A0A224QT38-F1
#
_entry.id   AF-A0A224QT38-F1
#
_cell.length_a   1.000
_cell.length_b   1.000
_cell.length_c   1.000
_cell.angle_alpha   90.00
_cell.angle_beta   90.00
_cell.angle_gamma   90.00
#
_symmetry.space_group_name_H-M   'P 1'
#
loop_
_entity.id
_entity.type
_entity.pdbx_description
1 polymer ?
#
loop_
_entity_poly.entity_id
_entity_poly.type
_entity_poly.pdbx_seq_one_letter_code
_entity_poly.pdbx_strand_id
1 'polypeptide(L)'
;MALKRELSFKGRSDESSPSKQTYQGKISKSPMTPGKYGNASQYIQNSEEIILPLEFNDSDLDLQNILGKYFPKDSYFIPEYPGKDQNYYETILCETQSAQIFHNKNGGELGFTKLLIQKVIHLEEWDRSSNPYVAKTIYSATCLNKKYNYWDYQKAWERVLLVQNYQMKHSWFIRFKEGCGEIPLWFFNNCWPKAGAIPEILPEDIIRMITQESEKNLKDYPFILMQFCVETSLPWIIKWEFDIQKTQFPATLRRKYYARWWDKFNIQAIINKRRYEASSKKSNMAKLKEDITKELLLKQPNLSQADLKLLVYERMFKMLDDTPHPLQIKSPKPEDEEDQVQCSQAVPGFVYYSPMKQEEEGSQGGISDYSPMSK
;
A
#
# COMPACT_ATOMS: atom_id res chain seq x y z
N MET A 1 17.30 13.85 50.13
CA MET A 1 16.41 14.92 50.59
C MET A 1 16.57 16.12 49.65
N ALA A 2 15.48 16.54 49.02
CA ALA A 2 15.33 17.90 48.48
C ALA A 2 15.33 18.91 49.66
N LEU A 3 15.48 20.24 49.55
CA LEU A 3 15.13 21.19 48.52
C LEU A 3 15.72 22.57 48.94
N LYS A 4 16.08 23.42 47.97
CA LYS A 4 16.10 24.91 47.92
C LYS A 4 16.35 25.76 49.19
N ARG A 5 17.15 26.82 49.00
CA ARG A 5 16.76 28.20 49.34
C ARG A 5 17.53 29.25 48.53
N GLU A 6 16.76 30.13 47.89
CA GLU A 6 17.17 31.40 47.26
C GLU A 6 17.36 32.50 48.31
N LEU A 7 18.22 33.49 48.00
CA LEU A 7 18.18 34.92 48.39
C LEU A 7 19.01 35.67 47.29
N SER A 8 18.51 36.58 46.45
CA SER A 8 17.89 37.92 46.66
C SER A 8 18.86 38.90 47.36
N PHE A 9 19.18 40.15 46.95
CA PHE A 9 18.65 41.14 45.98
C PHE A 9 19.62 42.35 45.88
N LYS A 10 19.50 43.13 44.77
CA LYS A 10 19.74 44.60 44.56
C LYS A 10 20.50 44.82 43.24
N GLY A 11 20.03 45.56 42.24
CA GLY A 11 18.88 46.45 42.12
C GLY A 11 19.30 47.65 41.27
N ARG A 12 18.58 47.93 40.18
CA ARG A 12 18.22 49.30 39.78
C ARG A 12 17.15 49.27 38.70
N SER A 13 16.15 50.10 38.99
CA SER A 13 15.04 50.54 38.18
C SER A 13 15.50 51.20 36.87
N ASP A 14 14.66 51.13 35.84
CA ASP A 14 13.87 52.30 35.44
C ASP A 14 12.74 51.90 34.46
N GLU A 15 11.74 52.77 34.45
CA GLU A 15 10.35 52.61 34.07
C GLU A 15 10.09 52.45 32.57
N SER A 16 9.04 51.71 32.20
CA SER A 16 7.78 52.30 31.67
C SER A 16 6.93 51.26 30.91
N SER A 17 5.64 51.26 31.25
CA SER A 17 4.57 50.47 30.62
C SER A 17 4.02 51.15 29.34
N PRO A 18 3.23 50.43 28.51
CA PRO A 18 3.23 50.61 27.07
C PRO A 18 2.09 51.48 26.54
N SER A 19 2.28 52.08 25.36
CA SER A 19 1.16 52.53 24.52
C SER A 19 1.46 52.34 23.02
N LYS A 20 0.38 52.01 22.31
CA LYS A 20 0.28 51.56 20.92
C LYS A 20 0.90 52.53 19.92
N GLN A 21 1.59 52.00 18.89
CA GLN A 21 1.52 52.56 17.55
C GLN A 21 1.95 51.57 16.44
N THR A 22 1.13 51.61 15.40
CA THR A 22 1.11 50.88 14.14
C THR A 22 2.39 51.03 13.32
N TYR A 23 2.88 49.95 12.71
CA TYR A 23 3.81 50.02 11.57
C TYR A 23 3.32 49.12 10.41
N GLN A 24 3.04 49.78 9.28
CA GLN A 24 2.87 49.18 7.96
C GLN A 24 4.21 49.11 7.22
N GLY A 25 4.37 48.09 6.36
CA GLY A 25 5.32 48.01 5.25
C GLY A 25 6.53 47.09 5.53
N LYS A 26 6.91 46.12 4.71
CA LYS A 26 6.69 45.85 3.28
C LYS A 26 6.61 44.33 3.04
N ILE A 27 5.59 43.88 2.32
CA ILE A 27 5.50 42.52 1.78
C ILE A 27 6.38 42.46 0.52
N SER A 28 7.50 41.76 0.59
CA SER A 28 8.23 41.33 -0.60
C SER A 28 7.45 40.17 -1.23
N LYS A 29 6.77 40.44 -2.34
CA LYS A 29 6.13 39.41 -3.16
C LYS A 29 7.23 38.68 -3.93
N SER A 30 7.68 37.54 -3.40
CA SER A 30 8.33 36.52 -4.22
C SER A 30 7.30 35.93 -5.20
N PRO A 31 7.61 35.76 -6.49
CA PRO A 31 6.64 35.29 -7.48
C PRO A 31 6.15 33.88 -7.13
N MET A 32 4.83 33.71 -7.02
CA MET A 32 4.19 32.40 -7.09
C MET A 32 4.56 31.77 -8.42
N THR A 33 5.42 30.76 -8.37
CA THR A 33 5.63 29.88 -9.52
C THR A 33 4.53 28.82 -9.46
N PRO A 34 3.73 28.61 -10.52
CA PRO A 34 2.81 27.47 -10.58
C PRO A 34 3.62 26.19 -10.39
N GLY A 35 3.23 25.37 -9.41
CA GLY A 35 3.87 24.08 -9.16
C GLY A 35 3.84 23.24 -10.43
N LYS A 36 5.02 22.79 -10.88
CA LYS A 36 5.14 21.83 -11.96
C LYS A 36 4.62 20.47 -11.48
N TYR A 37 3.32 20.24 -11.61
CA TYR A 37 2.81 18.87 -11.74
C TYR A 37 3.17 18.41 -13.17
N GLY A 38 3.73 17.20 -13.32
CA GLY A 38 4.00 16.65 -14.66
C GLY A 38 5.40 16.12 -14.99
N ASN A 39 6.25 15.77 -14.02
CA ASN A 39 7.38 14.86 -14.32
C ASN A 39 6.90 13.40 -14.30
N ALA A 40 6.04 13.04 -15.27
CA ALA A 40 5.33 11.76 -15.34
C ALA A 40 6.21 10.49 -15.33
N SER A 41 7.54 10.64 -15.51
CA SER A 41 8.50 9.53 -15.58
C SER A 41 9.57 9.53 -14.47
N GLN A 42 9.57 10.49 -13.53
CA GLN A 42 10.57 10.54 -12.47
C GLN A 42 10.04 9.97 -11.15
N TYR A 43 10.90 9.26 -10.43
CA TYR A 43 10.62 8.88 -9.04
C TYR A 43 10.61 10.12 -8.13
N ILE A 44 9.54 10.25 -7.34
CA ILE A 44 9.37 11.29 -6.33
C ILE A 44 9.47 10.62 -4.96
N GLN A 45 10.25 11.19 -4.05
CA GLN A 45 10.33 10.69 -2.68
C GLN A 45 8.98 10.86 -1.98
N ASN A 46 8.44 9.77 -1.44
CA ASN A 46 7.17 9.72 -0.74
C ASN A 46 7.36 9.91 0.77
N SER A 47 8.15 9.03 1.38
CA SER A 47 8.37 9.01 2.83
C SER A 47 9.74 8.44 3.17
N GLU A 48 10.11 8.56 4.43
CA GLU A 48 11.29 7.91 4.99
C GLU A 48 10.98 7.29 6.34
N GLU A 49 11.67 6.20 6.67
CA GLU A 49 11.61 5.59 7.99
C GLU A 49 13.01 5.36 8.54
N ILE A 50 13.18 5.58 9.84
CA ILE A 50 14.38 5.19 10.57
C ILE A 50 14.24 3.71 10.90
N ILE A 51 15.21 2.91 10.46
CA ILE A 51 15.23 1.47 10.70
C ILE A 51 15.84 1.16 12.05
N LEU A 52 17.04 1.72 12.29
CA LEU A 52 17.77 1.57 13.54
C LEU A 52 18.83 2.66 13.70
N PRO A 53 19.17 3.02 14.94
CA PRO A 53 20.43 3.71 15.23
C PRO A 53 21.62 2.76 15.01
N LEU A 54 22.69 3.28 14.43
CA LEU A 54 23.95 2.55 14.29
C LEU A 54 24.75 2.61 15.58
N GLU A 55 25.48 1.53 15.87
CA GLU A 55 26.43 1.50 16.98
C GLU A 55 27.61 2.45 16.69
N PHE A 56 28.28 2.92 17.75
CA PHE A 56 29.40 3.86 17.64
C PHE A 56 30.44 3.42 16.61
N ASN A 57 30.86 2.17 16.67
CA ASN A 57 31.91 1.62 15.79
C ASN A 57 31.43 1.33 14.36
N ASP A 58 30.12 1.39 14.11
CA ASP A 58 29.54 1.08 12.80
C ASP A 58 29.19 2.34 11.99
N SER A 59 29.31 3.52 12.60
CA SER A 59 28.94 4.80 11.99
C SER A 59 29.76 5.13 10.73
N ASP A 60 30.98 4.62 10.64
CA ASP A 60 31.91 4.84 9.53
C ASP A 60 31.85 3.77 8.45
N LEU A 61 31.14 2.65 8.69
CA LEU A 61 30.98 1.60 7.71
C LEU A 61 30.22 2.10 6.47
N ASP A 62 30.51 1.48 5.33
CA ASP A 62 29.69 1.63 4.14
C ASP A 62 28.36 0.87 4.28
N LEU A 63 27.43 1.17 3.37
CA LEU A 63 26.10 0.57 3.38
C LEU A 63 26.14 -0.95 3.27
N GLN A 64 27.00 -1.54 2.43
CA GLN A 64 27.01 -2.98 2.21
C GLN A 64 27.47 -3.73 3.47
N ASN A 65 28.48 -3.18 4.15
CA ASN A 65 28.97 -3.72 5.41
C ASN A 65 27.93 -3.60 6.53
N ILE A 66 27.19 -2.48 6.60
CA ILE A 66 26.06 -2.33 7.54
C ILE A 66 24.97 -3.35 7.23
N LEU A 67 24.58 -3.50 5.96
CA LEU A 67 23.53 -4.44 5.58
C LEU A 67 23.92 -5.89 5.92
N GLY A 68 25.16 -6.28 5.62
CA GLY A 68 25.69 -7.62 5.94
C GLY A 68 25.82 -7.90 7.44
N LYS A 69 25.94 -6.87 8.27
CA LYS A 69 26.03 -7.01 9.74
C LYS A 69 24.66 -7.11 10.41
N TYR A 70 23.73 -6.24 10.01
CA TYR A 70 22.46 -6.05 10.74
C TYR A 70 21.29 -6.86 10.21
N PHE A 71 21.34 -7.33 8.95
CA PHE A 71 20.24 -8.06 8.34
C PHE A 71 20.60 -9.53 8.11
N PRO A 72 19.62 -10.44 8.21
CA PRO A 72 19.80 -11.80 7.72
C PRO A 72 20.18 -11.79 6.24
N LYS A 73 20.90 -12.83 5.81
CA LYS A 73 21.25 -13.02 4.41
C LYS A 73 20.01 -12.98 3.52
N ASP A 74 20.11 -12.26 2.41
CA ASP A 74 19.04 -12.10 1.41
C ASP A 74 17.72 -11.52 1.97
N SER A 75 17.78 -10.82 3.11
CA SER A 75 16.67 -10.09 3.72
C SER A 75 17.03 -8.63 3.90
N TYR A 76 16.01 -7.77 3.84
CA TYR A 76 16.15 -6.33 4.08
C TYR A 76 15.27 -5.85 5.23
N PHE A 77 14.85 -6.77 6.11
CA PHE A 77 14.24 -6.44 7.39
C PHE A 77 14.74 -7.38 8.48
N ILE A 78 14.68 -6.89 9.72
CA ILE A 78 14.98 -7.69 10.91
C ILE A 78 13.72 -8.47 11.27
N PRO A 79 13.73 -9.82 11.21
CA PRO A 79 12.57 -10.63 11.55
C PRO A 79 12.33 -10.59 13.06
N GLU A 80 11.07 -10.49 13.45
CA GLU A 80 10.67 -10.47 14.87
C GLU A 80 10.89 -11.83 15.53
N TYR A 81 10.74 -12.91 14.76
CA TYR A 81 10.96 -14.29 15.19
C TYR A 81 11.67 -15.09 14.10
N PRO A 82 12.55 -16.05 14.47
CA PRO A 82 13.14 -16.98 13.52
C PRO A 82 12.08 -17.66 12.65
N GLY A 83 12.34 -17.73 11.34
CA GLY A 83 11.44 -18.36 10.37
C GLY A 83 10.32 -17.47 9.82
N LYS A 84 10.15 -16.23 10.29
CA LYS A 84 9.28 -15.22 9.67
C LYS A 84 10.07 -14.39 8.65
N ASP A 85 10.54 -15.05 7.61
CA ASP A 85 11.32 -14.48 6.52
C ASP A 85 10.42 -13.91 5.39
N GLN A 86 11.06 -13.40 4.32
CA GLN A 86 10.35 -12.86 3.16
C GLN A 86 9.37 -13.87 2.54
N ASN A 87 9.80 -15.12 2.39
CA ASN A 87 9.01 -16.20 1.81
C ASN A 87 7.78 -16.53 2.67
N TYR A 88 7.90 -16.50 4.00
CA TYR A 88 6.77 -16.64 4.92
C TYR A 88 5.69 -15.58 4.69
N TYR A 89 6.09 -14.30 4.63
CA TYR A 89 5.14 -13.21 4.44
C TYR A 89 4.51 -13.20 3.04
N GLU A 90 5.28 -13.48 1.99
CA GLU A 90 4.75 -13.63 0.62
C GLU A 90 3.75 -14.79 0.52
N THR A 91 4.07 -15.92 1.16
CA THR A 91 3.21 -17.10 1.18
C THR A 91 1.87 -16.80 1.84
N ILE A 92 1.87 -16.08 2.98
CA ILE A 92 0.62 -15.68 3.66
C ILE A 92 -0.30 -14.94 2.69
N LEU A 93 0.20 -13.92 1.97
CA LEU A 93 -0.63 -13.11 1.07
C LEU A 93 -1.14 -13.89 -0.14
N CYS A 94 -0.34 -14.81 -0.65
CA CYS A 94 -0.72 -15.66 -1.78
C CYS A 94 -1.78 -16.70 -1.38
N GLU A 95 -1.59 -17.40 -0.25
CA GLU A 95 -2.52 -18.44 0.23
C GLU A 95 -3.86 -17.87 0.66
N THR A 96 -3.88 -16.70 1.30
CA THR A 96 -5.14 -16.02 1.64
C THR A 96 -5.83 -15.43 0.41
N GLN A 97 -5.22 -15.53 -0.78
CA GLN A 97 -5.67 -14.91 -2.02
C GLN A 97 -5.81 -13.39 -1.89
N SER A 98 -5.01 -12.78 -1.02
CA SER A 98 -5.01 -11.34 -0.80
C SER A 98 -4.20 -10.61 -1.87
N ALA A 99 -3.15 -11.25 -2.39
CA ALA A 99 -2.34 -10.72 -3.47
C ALA A 99 -1.92 -11.79 -4.47
N GLN A 100 -1.61 -11.36 -5.70
CA GLN A 100 -0.75 -12.12 -6.62
C GLN A 100 0.56 -11.38 -6.79
N ILE A 101 1.67 -12.13 -6.72
CA ILE A 101 3.03 -11.60 -6.71
C ILE A 101 3.81 -12.28 -7.83
N PHE A 102 4.35 -11.48 -8.74
CA PHE A 102 5.11 -11.96 -9.90
C PHE A 102 6.48 -11.31 -9.96
N HIS A 103 7.51 -12.07 -9.61
CA HIS A 103 8.90 -11.64 -9.66
C HIS A 103 9.46 -11.74 -11.09
N ASN A 104 9.91 -10.63 -11.64
CA ASN A 104 10.50 -10.57 -12.97
C ASN A 104 12.01 -10.42 -12.85
N LYS A 105 12.75 -11.40 -13.38
CA LYS A 105 14.22 -11.42 -13.36
C LYS A 105 14.78 -11.09 -14.73
N ASN A 106 15.81 -10.24 -14.76
CA ASN A 106 16.57 -9.90 -15.96
C ASN A 106 17.98 -10.47 -15.80
N GLY A 107 18.34 -11.49 -16.60
CA GLY A 107 19.66 -12.12 -16.49
C GLY A 107 19.96 -12.75 -15.13
N GLY A 108 18.93 -13.24 -14.43
CA GLY A 108 19.05 -13.85 -13.09
C GLY A 108 18.90 -12.88 -11.92
N GLU A 109 19.09 -11.57 -12.12
CA GLU A 109 18.87 -10.56 -11.10
C GLU A 109 17.40 -10.14 -11.06
N LEU A 110 16.85 -9.91 -9.86
CA LEU A 110 15.49 -9.42 -9.69
C LEU A 110 15.38 -7.96 -10.18
N GLY A 111 14.66 -7.74 -11.27
CA GLY A 111 14.47 -6.42 -11.86
C GLY A 111 13.27 -5.69 -11.24
N PHE A 112 12.08 -6.29 -11.32
CA PHE A 112 10.87 -5.72 -10.77
C PHE A 112 9.88 -6.80 -10.33
N THR A 113 8.95 -6.45 -9.44
CA THR A 113 7.86 -7.33 -9.02
C THR A 113 6.53 -6.69 -9.38
N LYS A 114 5.59 -7.46 -9.94
CA LYS A 114 4.20 -7.03 -10.07
C LYS A 114 3.42 -7.50 -8.85
N LEU A 115 2.67 -6.59 -8.23
CA LEU A 115 1.77 -6.86 -7.12
C LEU A 115 0.34 -6.49 -7.52
N LEU A 116 -0.51 -7.51 -7.63
CA LEU A 116 -1.94 -7.34 -7.79
C LEU A 116 -2.62 -7.55 -6.43
N ILE A 117 -3.13 -6.46 -5.83
CA ILE A 117 -3.88 -6.51 -4.58
C ILE A 117 -5.32 -6.94 -4.90
N GLN A 118 -5.68 -8.15 -4.48
CA GLN A 118 -6.99 -8.72 -4.75
C GLN A 118 -8.00 -8.36 -3.66
N LYS A 119 -7.59 -8.46 -2.40
CA LYS A 119 -8.40 -8.10 -1.21
C LYS A 119 -7.49 -7.87 -0.02
N VAL A 120 -8.00 -7.13 0.96
CA VAL A 120 -7.35 -6.99 2.26
C VAL A 120 -8.33 -7.45 3.33
N ILE A 121 -8.04 -8.58 3.97
CA ILE A 121 -8.90 -9.22 4.97
C ILE A 121 -9.08 -8.30 6.19
N HIS A 122 -10.34 -8.03 6.53
CA HIS A 122 -10.73 -7.36 7.78
C HIS A 122 -10.69 -8.30 8.98
N LEU A 123 -10.68 -7.74 10.19
CA LEU A 123 -10.63 -8.56 11.41
C LEU A 123 -11.89 -9.43 11.54
N GLU A 124 -13.02 -8.88 11.12
CA GLU A 124 -14.34 -9.51 11.09
C GLU A 124 -14.40 -10.72 10.16
N GLU A 125 -13.51 -10.77 9.16
CA GLU A 125 -13.38 -11.88 8.22
C GLU A 125 -12.30 -12.89 8.64
N TRP A 126 -11.52 -12.58 9.69
CA TRP A 126 -10.39 -13.42 10.08
C TRP A 126 -10.85 -14.77 10.63
N ASP A 127 -11.82 -14.75 11.53
CA ASP A 127 -12.44 -15.90 12.17
C ASP A 127 -13.90 -15.56 12.53
N ARG A 128 -14.74 -16.58 12.77
CA ARG A 128 -16.15 -16.40 13.15
C ARG A 128 -16.35 -15.51 14.38
N SER A 129 -15.37 -15.47 15.28
CA SER A 129 -15.39 -14.66 16.50
C SER A 129 -14.61 -13.34 16.38
N SER A 130 -14.10 -13.01 15.19
CA SER A 130 -13.21 -11.86 14.97
C SER A 130 -11.99 -11.84 15.88
N ASN A 131 -11.52 -13.03 16.30
CA ASN A 131 -10.40 -13.16 17.22
C ASN A 131 -9.05 -13.13 16.46
N PRO A 132 -8.23 -12.08 16.62
CA PRO A 132 -6.99 -11.92 15.83
C PRO A 132 -5.91 -12.96 16.16
N TYR A 133 -6.04 -13.66 17.28
CA TYR A 133 -5.05 -14.63 17.77
C TYR A 133 -5.28 -16.05 17.22
N VAL A 134 -6.41 -16.30 16.54
CA VAL A 134 -6.65 -17.59 15.89
C VAL A 134 -5.58 -17.80 14.81
N ALA A 135 -4.76 -18.83 15.00
CA ALA A 135 -3.68 -19.17 14.10
C ALA A 135 -4.17 -20.09 12.97
N LYS A 136 -3.78 -19.76 11.74
CA LYS A 136 -3.98 -20.55 10.52
C LYS A 136 -2.67 -21.22 10.14
N THR A 137 -2.75 -22.37 9.48
CA THR A 137 -1.59 -23.14 9.04
C THR A 137 -1.31 -22.84 7.58
N ILE A 138 -0.04 -22.66 7.24
CA ILE A 138 0.45 -22.55 5.86
C ILE A 138 0.61 -23.95 5.27
N TYR A 139 0.06 -24.16 4.08
CA TYR A 139 0.07 -25.45 3.38
C TYR A 139 1.08 -25.51 2.23
N SER A 140 1.58 -24.37 1.78
CA SER A 140 2.60 -24.24 0.75
C SER A 140 3.86 -25.01 1.15
N ALA A 141 4.39 -25.78 0.20
CA ALA A 141 5.62 -26.55 0.38
C ALA A 141 6.81 -25.67 0.81
N THR A 142 6.83 -24.40 0.40
CA THR A 142 7.93 -23.46 0.71
C THR A 142 7.93 -23.00 2.18
N CYS A 143 6.81 -23.15 2.89
CA CYS A 143 6.62 -22.71 4.28
C CYS A 143 5.79 -23.72 5.09
N LEU A 144 5.95 -25.01 4.79
CA LEU A 144 5.07 -26.06 5.28
C LEU A 144 4.95 -26.07 6.81
N ASN A 145 3.72 -26.17 7.30
CA ASN A 145 3.36 -26.26 8.72
C ASN A 145 3.71 -25.03 9.57
N LYS A 146 4.17 -23.92 8.98
CA LYS A 146 4.26 -22.65 9.70
C LYS A 146 2.85 -22.15 10.01
N LYS A 147 2.68 -21.49 11.15
CA LYS A 147 1.42 -20.89 11.58
C LYS A 147 1.50 -19.38 11.54
N TYR A 148 0.38 -18.73 11.22
CA TYR A 148 0.26 -17.29 11.17
C TYR A 148 -1.09 -16.85 11.75
N ASN A 149 -1.11 -15.73 12.46
CA ASN A 149 -2.33 -15.12 12.96
C ASN A 149 -2.68 -13.84 12.19
N TYR A 150 -3.69 -13.08 12.65
CA TYR A 150 -4.10 -11.86 11.96
C TYR A 150 -3.01 -10.77 11.97
N TRP A 151 -2.23 -10.68 13.04
CA TRP A 151 -1.12 -9.73 13.15
C TRP A 151 0.01 -10.08 12.17
N ASP A 152 0.29 -11.37 12.00
CA ASP A 152 1.21 -11.85 10.96
C ASP A 152 0.72 -11.49 9.56
N TYR A 153 -0.59 -11.59 9.32
CA TYR A 153 -1.21 -11.18 8.06
C TYR A 153 -1.08 -9.67 7.79
N GLN A 154 -1.33 -8.82 8.80
CA GLN A 154 -1.09 -7.38 8.66
C GLN A 154 0.39 -7.08 8.38
N LYS A 155 1.29 -7.73 9.12
CA LYS A 155 2.73 -7.60 8.93
C LYS A 155 3.17 -8.09 7.55
N ALA A 156 2.52 -9.11 6.99
CA ALA A 156 2.85 -9.61 5.67
C ALA A 156 2.78 -8.52 4.60
N TRP A 157 1.81 -7.61 4.70
CA TRP A 157 1.71 -6.45 3.81
C TRP A 157 2.87 -5.46 3.95
N GLU A 158 3.36 -5.23 5.17
CA GLU A 158 4.53 -4.36 5.38
C GLU A 158 5.82 -5.02 4.86
N ARG A 159 5.98 -6.32 5.08
CA ARG A 159 7.22 -7.05 4.79
C ARG A 159 7.34 -7.43 3.32
N VAL A 160 6.23 -7.77 2.66
CA VAL A 160 6.26 -8.16 1.24
C VAL A 160 6.91 -7.09 0.37
N LEU A 161 6.65 -5.81 0.65
CA LEU A 161 7.15 -4.68 -0.12
C LEU A 161 8.67 -4.44 0.04
N LEU A 162 9.33 -5.16 0.96
CA LEU A 162 10.75 -5.05 1.27
C LEU A 162 11.63 -6.04 0.49
N VAL A 163 11.10 -6.69 -0.56
CA VAL A 163 11.96 -7.35 -1.55
C VAL A 163 12.83 -6.30 -2.24
N GLN A 164 14.09 -6.65 -2.48
CA GLN A 164 15.06 -5.81 -3.17
C GLN A 164 16.16 -6.65 -3.82
N ASN A 165 16.95 -6.03 -4.70
CA ASN A 165 18.15 -6.62 -5.29
C ASN A 165 19.42 -5.99 -4.69
N TYR A 166 20.56 -6.65 -4.91
CA TYR A 166 21.85 -6.20 -4.36
C TYR A 166 22.23 -4.77 -4.80
N GLN A 167 21.80 -4.35 -6.00
CA GLN A 167 22.07 -3.03 -6.55
C GLN A 167 21.12 -1.92 -6.06
N MET A 168 20.12 -2.23 -5.21
CA MET A 168 19.08 -1.30 -4.76
C MET A 168 18.26 -0.68 -5.92
N LYS A 169 18.06 -1.45 -7.00
CA LYS A 169 17.36 -1.01 -8.22
C LYS A 169 16.01 -1.69 -8.44
N HIS A 170 15.59 -2.57 -7.54
CA HIS A 170 14.30 -3.23 -7.63
C HIS A 170 13.16 -2.21 -7.56
N SER A 171 12.08 -2.51 -8.26
CA SER A 171 10.85 -1.73 -8.20
C SER A 171 9.62 -2.63 -8.15
N TRP A 172 8.54 -2.11 -7.58
CA TRP A 172 7.25 -2.75 -7.59
C TRP A 172 6.31 -2.02 -8.54
N PHE A 173 5.62 -2.77 -9.38
CA PHE A 173 4.44 -2.31 -10.10
C PHE A 173 3.21 -2.77 -9.30
N ILE A 174 2.45 -1.83 -8.75
CA ILE A 174 1.34 -2.11 -7.84
C ILE A 174 0.03 -1.68 -8.50
N ARG A 175 -1.01 -2.51 -8.37
CA ARG A 175 -2.40 -2.13 -8.67
C ARG A 175 -3.38 -2.91 -7.80
N PHE A 176 -4.55 -2.33 -7.57
CA PHE A 176 -5.69 -3.07 -7.07
C PHE A 176 -6.37 -3.84 -8.20
N LYS A 177 -7.00 -4.96 -7.87
CA LYS A 177 -7.95 -5.67 -8.74
C LYS A 177 -9.24 -4.86 -8.84
N GLU A 178 -9.89 -4.88 -10.00
CA GLU A 178 -11.21 -4.27 -10.13
C GLU A 178 -12.22 -4.96 -9.20
N GLY A 179 -13.01 -4.15 -8.50
CA GLY A 179 -13.92 -4.67 -7.47
C GLY A 179 -13.20 -5.16 -6.20
N CYS A 180 -11.96 -4.75 -5.96
CA CYS A 180 -11.33 -4.91 -4.65
C CYS A 180 -12.23 -4.23 -3.60
N GLY A 181 -12.57 -4.97 -2.54
CA GLY A 181 -13.49 -4.52 -1.51
C GLY A 181 -12.93 -3.35 -0.69
N GLU A 182 -13.66 -2.98 0.35
CA GLU A 182 -13.23 -1.94 1.28
C GLU A 182 -11.87 -2.29 1.91
N ILE A 183 -11.00 -1.29 2.00
CA ILE A 183 -9.64 -1.46 2.54
C ILE A 183 -9.66 -1.11 4.04
N PRO A 184 -9.19 -2.01 4.93
CA PRO A 184 -9.10 -1.72 6.36
C PRO A 184 -8.23 -0.50 6.66
N LEU A 185 -8.60 0.28 7.69
CA LEU A 185 -7.87 1.48 8.11
C LEU A 185 -6.41 1.20 8.50
N TRP A 186 -6.12 0.02 9.06
CA TRP A 186 -4.74 -0.36 9.42
C TRP A 186 -3.86 -0.48 8.17
N PHE A 187 -4.41 -0.90 7.03
CA PHE A 187 -3.66 -1.02 5.79
C PHE A 187 -3.27 0.38 5.30
N PHE A 188 -4.23 1.31 5.33
CA PHE A 188 -3.96 2.71 5.08
C PHE A 188 -2.88 3.25 6.02
N ASN A 189 -2.98 3.05 7.33
CA ASN A 189 -2.01 3.62 8.26
C ASN A 189 -0.60 3.02 8.14
N ASN A 190 -0.48 1.72 7.85
CA ASN A 190 0.81 1.02 7.93
C ASN A 190 1.50 0.89 6.57
N CYS A 191 0.74 0.68 5.49
CA CYS A 191 1.29 0.37 4.17
C CYS A 191 1.25 1.58 3.22
N TRP A 192 0.16 2.35 3.24
CA TRP A 192 -0.05 3.44 2.28
C TRP A 192 1.00 4.57 2.37
N PRO A 193 1.40 5.06 3.56
CA PRO A 193 2.47 6.05 3.68
C PRO A 193 3.80 5.63 3.08
N LYS A 194 4.08 4.32 2.99
CA LYS A 194 5.34 3.78 2.49
C LYS A 194 5.24 3.47 0.99
N ALA A 195 4.16 2.83 0.59
CA ALA A 195 4.04 2.18 -0.72
C ALA A 195 2.82 2.62 -1.53
N GLY A 196 2.04 3.57 -1.05
CA GLY A 196 0.89 4.14 -1.76
C GLY A 196 1.29 5.08 -2.88
N ALA A 197 0.31 5.40 -3.73
CA ALA A 197 0.44 6.51 -4.67
C ALA A 197 0.38 7.85 -3.92
N ILE A 198 1.09 8.85 -4.46
CA ILE A 198 1.05 10.23 -3.96
C ILE A 198 0.49 11.18 -5.01
N PRO A 199 -0.16 12.29 -4.62
CA PRO A 199 -0.74 13.22 -5.58
C PRO A 199 0.27 13.74 -6.61
N GLU A 200 1.52 13.96 -6.20
CA GLU A 200 2.59 14.57 -7.00
C GLU A 200 2.98 13.76 -8.23
N ILE A 201 2.78 12.44 -8.22
CA ILE A 201 3.10 11.60 -9.38
C ILE A 201 1.99 11.60 -10.43
N LEU A 202 0.75 11.94 -10.05
CA LEU A 202 -0.40 11.74 -10.91
C LEU A 202 -0.50 12.81 -12.01
N PRO A 203 -1.06 12.46 -13.19
CA PRO A 203 -1.44 13.44 -14.19
C PRO A 203 -2.43 14.47 -13.64
N GLU A 204 -2.29 15.74 -14.03
CA GLU A 204 -3.16 16.82 -13.54
C GLU A 204 -4.65 16.55 -13.78
N ASP A 205 -5.00 15.90 -14.90
CA ASP A 205 -6.38 15.55 -15.23
C ASP A 205 -7.02 14.64 -14.17
N ILE A 206 -6.25 13.69 -13.62
CA ILE A 206 -6.68 12.80 -12.55
C ILE A 206 -6.80 13.57 -11.24
N ILE A 207 -5.82 14.41 -10.90
CA ILE A 207 -5.87 15.24 -9.69
C ILE A 207 -7.10 16.15 -9.72
N ARG A 208 -7.35 16.83 -10.84
CA ARG A 208 -8.52 17.71 -11.02
C ARG A 208 -9.83 16.94 -10.88
N MET A 209 -9.91 15.73 -11.44
CA MET A 209 -11.10 14.88 -11.31
C MET A 209 -11.40 14.54 -9.85
N ILE A 210 -10.42 13.98 -9.13
CA ILE A 210 -10.62 13.56 -7.73
C ILE A 210 -10.93 14.78 -6.85
N THR A 211 -10.23 15.89 -7.04
CA THR A 211 -10.44 17.11 -6.23
C THR A 211 -11.79 17.78 -6.52
N GLN A 212 -12.30 17.73 -7.76
CA GLN A 212 -13.64 18.20 -8.08
C GLN A 212 -14.74 17.31 -7.49
N GLU A 213 -14.53 15.99 -7.45
CA GLU A 213 -15.52 15.05 -6.91
C GLU A 213 -15.55 15.05 -5.37
N SER A 214 -14.39 15.21 -4.73
CA SER A 214 -14.28 15.16 -3.27
C SER A 214 -14.38 16.52 -2.57
N GLU A 215 -14.13 17.61 -3.30
CA GLU A 215 -13.94 18.96 -2.72
C GLU A 215 -12.83 19.02 -1.67
N LYS A 216 -11.88 18.07 -1.68
CA LYS A 216 -10.77 17.96 -0.73
C LYS A 216 -9.41 18.04 -1.42
N ASN A 217 -8.42 18.54 -0.68
CA ASN A 217 -7.02 18.47 -1.09
C ASN A 217 -6.45 17.08 -0.79
N LEU A 218 -5.88 16.42 -1.80
CA LEU A 218 -5.38 15.05 -1.68
C LEU A 218 -4.16 14.92 -0.77
N LYS A 219 -3.41 16.01 -0.52
CA LYS A 219 -2.30 16.00 0.44
C LYS A 219 -2.80 15.89 1.87
N ASP A 220 -3.91 16.55 2.18
CA ASP A 220 -4.52 16.56 3.51
C ASP A 220 -5.39 15.32 3.75
N TYR A 221 -5.90 14.71 2.66
CA TYR A 221 -6.79 13.54 2.70
C TYR A 221 -6.30 12.39 1.81
N PRO A 222 -5.13 11.77 2.11
CA PRO A 222 -4.55 10.73 1.26
C PRO A 222 -5.40 9.45 1.15
N PHE A 223 -6.32 9.23 2.10
CA PHE A 223 -7.29 8.12 2.02
C PHE A 223 -8.19 8.20 0.79
N ILE A 224 -8.57 9.41 0.35
CA ILE A 224 -9.39 9.62 -0.85
C ILE A 224 -8.63 9.13 -2.09
N LEU A 225 -7.32 9.36 -2.16
CA LEU A 225 -6.50 8.86 -3.24
C LEU A 225 -6.40 7.33 -3.22
N MET A 226 -6.23 6.72 -2.03
CA MET A 226 -6.25 5.26 -1.92
C MET A 226 -7.56 4.68 -2.44
N GLN A 227 -8.68 5.21 -1.99
CA GLN A 227 -10.02 4.77 -2.41
C GLN A 227 -10.19 4.91 -3.93
N PHE A 228 -9.76 6.02 -4.52
CA PHE A 228 -9.77 6.21 -5.96
C PHE A 228 -8.92 5.15 -6.69
N CYS A 229 -7.73 4.82 -6.17
CA CYS A 229 -6.87 3.78 -6.75
C CYS A 229 -7.52 2.38 -6.69
N VAL A 230 -8.22 2.08 -5.59
CA VAL A 230 -8.99 0.83 -5.42
C VAL A 230 -10.12 0.75 -6.45
N GLU A 231 -10.95 1.78 -6.52
CA GLU A 231 -12.13 1.84 -7.41
C GLU A 231 -11.77 1.79 -8.89
N THR A 232 -10.65 2.40 -9.28
CA THR A 232 -10.25 2.54 -10.68
C THR A 232 -9.15 1.57 -11.10
N SER A 233 -8.66 0.74 -10.18
CA SER A 233 -7.50 -0.13 -10.39
C SER A 233 -6.28 0.64 -10.92
N LEU A 234 -6.12 1.89 -10.47
CA LEU A 234 -5.04 2.77 -10.91
C LEU A 234 -3.69 2.18 -10.52
N PRO A 235 -2.77 1.92 -11.47
CA PRO A 235 -1.46 1.39 -11.14
C PRO A 235 -0.46 2.51 -10.82
N TRP A 236 0.50 2.18 -9.97
CA TRP A 236 1.67 3.03 -9.71
C TRP A 236 2.91 2.16 -9.51
N ILE A 237 4.07 2.80 -9.53
CA ILE A 237 5.35 2.13 -9.32
C ILE A 237 5.95 2.66 -8.03
N ILE A 238 6.50 1.77 -7.21
CA ILE A 238 7.33 2.16 -6.07
C ILE A 238 8.73 1.59 -6.20
N LYS A 239 9.68 2.24 -5.53
CA LYS A 239 10.96 1.65 -5.16
C LYS A 239 11.35 2.16 -3.78
N TRP A 240 12.34 1.54 -3.17
CA TRP A 240 12.94 2.08 -1.96
C TRP A 240 14.44 1.78 -1.97
N GLU A 241 15.21 2.58 -1.24
CA GLU A 241 16.64 2.40 -1.06
C GLU A 241 17.03 2.74 0.38
N PHE A 242 18.18 2.24 0.83
CA PHE A 242 18.74 2.61 2.12
C PHE A 242 19.58 3.89 2.01
N ASP A 243 19.58 4.65 3.10
CA ASP A 243 20.43 5.81 3.30
C ASP A 243 21.00 5.79 4.72
N ILE A 244 22.18 6.36 4.91
CA ILE A 244 22.80 6.48 6.24
C ILE A 244 22.89 7.96 6.57
N GLN A 245 22.09 8.40 7.55
CA GLN A 245 22.23 9.76 8.05
C GLN A 245 23.29 9.81 9.15
N LYS A 246 24.46 10.34 8.78
CA LYS A 246 25.61 10.53 9.70
C LYS A 246 25.64 11.90 10.39
N THR A 247 24.81 12.85 9.95
CA THR A 247 24.84 14.24 10.44
C THR A 247 24.18 14.45 11.81
N GLN A 248 23.49 13.43 12.33
CA GLN A 248 22.86 13.44 13.64
C GLN A 248 23.45 12.31 14.48
N PHE A 249 23.57 12.51 15.79
CA PHE A 249 24.02 11.48 16.71
C PHE A 249 22.82 10.85 17.46
N PRO A 250 22.70 9.51 17.49
CA PRO A 250 23.52 8.53 16.76
C PRO A 250 23.25 8.57 15.25
N ALA A 251 24.22 8.10 14.45
CA ALA A 251 23.99 7.88 13.02
C ALA A 251 22.83 6.89 12.84
N THR A 252 21.99 7.10 11.82
CA THR A 252 20.79 6.26 11.61
C THR A 252 20.80 5.61 10.23
N LEU A 253 20.48 4.32 10.20
CA LEU A 253 20.11 3.64 8.97
C LEU A 253 18.64 3.97 8.67
N ARG A 254 18.39 4.52 7.49
CA ARG A 254 17.08 4.94 7.01
C ARG A 254 16.70 4.20 5.76
N ARG A 255 15.40 4.07 5.53
CA ARG A 255 14.84 3.63 4.25
C ARG A 255 14.01 4.75 3.66
N LYS A 256 14.32 5.11 2.41
CA LYS A 256 13.59 6.12 1.65
C LYS A 256 12.71 5.44 0.62
N TYR A 257 11.43 5.82 0.62
CA TYR A 257 10.43 5.31 -0.30
C TYR A 257 10.18 6.31 -1.41
N TYR A 258 10.03 5.80 -2.63
CA TYR A 258 9.77 6.60 -3.81
C TYR A 258 8.58 6.03 -4.57
N ALA A 259 7.78 6.93 -5.12
CA ALA A 259 6.67 6.60 -6.00
C ALA A 259 6.90 7.18 -7.39
N ARG A 260 6.32 6.55 -8.41
CA ARG A 260 6.34 7.00 -9.79
C ARG A 260 5.02 6.62 -10.47
N TRP A 261 4.58 7.47 -11.36
CA TRP A 261 3.44 7.19 -12.22
C TRP A 261 3.78 6.14 -13.28
N TRP A 262 2.75 5.36 -13.65
CA TRP A 262 2.82 4.47 -14.80
C TRP A 262 2.21 5.18 -16.02
N ASP A 263 3.05 5.91 -16.73
CA ASP A 263 2.71 6.73 -17.90
C ASP A 263 2.10 5.95 -19.09
N LYS A 264 2.26 4.62 -19.12
CA LYS A 264 1.58 3.76 -20.11
C LYS A 264 0.12 3.42 -19.77
N PHE A 265 -0.37 3.83 -18.60
CA PHE A 265 -1.75 3.56 -18.21
C PHE A 265 -2.74 4.45 -18.99
N ASN A 266 -3.81 3.84 -19.51
CA ASN A 266 -4.84 4.56 -20.25
C ASN A 266 -5.81 5.30 -19.31
N ILE A 267 -5.45 6.53 -18.93
CA ILE A 267 -6.28 7.39 -18.08
C ILE A 267 -7.59 7.82 -18.76
N GLN A 268 -7.67 7.83 -20.09
CA GLN A 268 -8.85 8.31 -20.81
C GLN A 268 -10.06 7.42 -20.57
N ALA A 269 -9.84 6.11 -20.37
CA ALA A 269 -10.92 5.18 -20.03
C ALA A 269 -11.62 5.57 -18.71
N ILE A 270 -10.85 5.89 -17.66
CA ILE A 270 -11.39 6.36 -16.38
C ILE A 270 -12.12 7.69 -16.56
N ILE A 271 -11.46 8.63 -17.24
CA ILE A 271 -12.00 9.98 -17.41
C ILE A 271 -13.34 9.95 -18.13
N ASN A 272 -13.44 9.18 -19.21
CA ASN A 272 -14.65 9.06 -20.01
C ASN A 272 -15.76 8.35 -19.23
N LYS A 273 -15.44 7.28 -18.49
CA LYS A 273 -16.40 6.59 -17.62
C LYS A 273 -17.01 7.54 -16.58
N ARG A 274 -16.18 8.27 -15.83
CA ARG A 274 -16.62 9.23 -14.79
C ARG A 274 -17.45 10.38 -15.39
N ARG A 275 -17.05 10.93 -16.55
CA ARG A 275 -17.83 11.96 -17.26
C ARG A 275 -19.20 11.46 -17.71
N TYR A 276 -19.27 10.23 -18.21
CA TYR A 276 -20.53 9.62 -18.62
C TYR A 276 -21.47 9.42 -17.41
N GLU A 277 -20.96 8.89 -16.30
CA GLU A 277 -21.72 8.70 -15.07
C GLU A 277 -22.23 10.04 -14.50
N ALA A 278 -21.41 11.09 -14.51
CA ALA A 278 -21.83 12.43 -14.08
C ALA A 278 -22.92 13.02 -14.98
N SER A 279 -22.80 12.87 -16.30
CA SER A 279 -23.81 13.31 -17.27
C SER A 279 -25.13 12.54 -17.13
N SER A 280 -25.04 11.22 -16.92
CA SER A 280 -26.19 10.34 -16.69
C SER A 280 -26.94 10.72 -15.42
N LYS A 281 -26.23 10.93 -14.29
CA LYS A 281 -26.83 11.42 -13.03
C LYS A 281 -27.54 12.76 -13.22
N LYS A 282 -26.91 13.72 -13.91
CA LYS A 282 -27.53 15.02 -14.23
C LYS A 282 -28.79 14.87 -15.08
N SER A 283 -28.75 13.99 -16.09
CA SER A 283 -29.91 13.70 -16.94
C SER A 283 -31.07 13.07 -16.15
N ASN A 284 -30.77 12.09 -15.29
CA ASN A 284 -31.78 11.45 -14.44
C ASN A 284 -32.40 12.44 -13.44
N MET A 285 -31.59 13.31 -12.82
CA MET A 285 -32.12 14.37 -11.96
C MET A 285 -32.99 15.37 -12.73
N ALA A 286 -32.61 15.73 -13.97
CA ALA A 286 -33.40 16.61 -14.81
C ALA A 286 -34.76 15.97 -15.17
N LYS A 287 -34.76 14.69 -15.55
CA LYS A 287 -36.00 13.91 -15.81
C LYS A 287 -36.88 13.83 -14.57
N LEU A 288 -36.32 13.46 -13.42
CA LEU A 288 -37.05 13.40 -12.15
C LEU A 288 -37.69 14.76 -11.80
N LYS A 289 -36.94 15.85 -11.99
CA LYS A 289 -37.44 17.20 -11.78
C LYS A 289 -38.62 17.51 -12.70
N GLU A 290 -38.52 17.14 -13.98
CA GLU A 290 -39.58 17.35 -14.97
C GLU A 290 -40.83 16.54 -14.64
N ASP A 291 -40.69 15.28 -14.25
CA ASP A 291 -41.79 14.38 -13.88
C ASP A 291 -42.54 14.87 -12.64
N ILE A 292 -41.81 15.29 -11.59
CA ILE A 292 -42.41 15.90 -10.40
C ILE A 292 -43.13 17.20 -10.76
N THR A 293 -42.53 18.02 -11.63
CA THR A 293 -43.14 19.28 -12.08
C THR A 293 -44.46 19.03 -12.81
N LYS A 294 -44.49 18.04 -13.72
CA LYS A 294 -45.71 17.64 -14.44
C LYS A 294 -46.79 17.11 -13.48
N GLU A 295 -46.42 16.27 -12.52
CA GLU A 295 -47.35 15.73 -11.52
C GLU A 295 -47.97 16.85 -10.67
N LEU A 296 -47.16 17.81 -10.20
CA LEU A 296 -47.63 18.91 -9.38
C LEU A 296 -48.57 19.85 -10.15
N LEU A 297 -48.24 20.18 -11.40
CA LEU A 297 -49.09 21.01 -12.25
C LEU A 297 -50.41 20.32 -12.63
N LEU A 298 -50.41 18.98 -12.78
CA LEU A 298 -51.63 18.22 -13.02
C LEU A 298 -52.58 18.28 -11.80
N LYS A 299 -52.03 18.20 -10.59
CA LYS A 299 -52.82 18.21 -9.34
C LYS A 299 -53.26 19.62 -8.94
N GLN A 300 -52.44 20.63 -9.21
CA GLN A 300 -52.68 22.01 -8.82
C GLN A 300 -52.26 22.96 -9.97
N PRO A 301 -53.16 23.25 -10.91
CA PRO A 301 -52.84 24.02 -12.12
C PRO A 301 -52.49 25.49 -11.88
N ASN A 302 -52.92 26.05 -10.73
CA ASN A 302 -52.86 27.48 -10.44
C ASN A 302 -51.64 27.89 -9.59
N LEU A 303 -50.59 27.05 -9.53
CA LEU A 303 -49.41 27.37 -8.72
C LEU A 303 -48.66 28.56 -9.30
N SER A 304 -48.20 29.43 -8.40
CA SER A 304 -47.19 30.42 -8.76
C SER A 304 -45.87 29.71 -9.11
N GLN A 305 -45.07 30.33 -9.96
CA GLN A 305 -43.78 29.78 -10.37
C GLN A 305 -42.81 29.61 -9.19
N ALA A 306 -42.94 30.45 -8.15
CA ALA A 306 -42.13 30.37 -6.94
C ALA A 306 -42.52 29.16 -6.07
N ASP A 307 -43.83 28.94 -5.87
CA ASP A 307 -44.34 27.83 -5.06
C ASP A 307 -44.10 26.48 -5.74
N LEU A 308 -44.27 26.42 -7.06
CA LEU A 308 -43.98 25.22 -7.85
C LEU A 308 -42.51 24.83 -7.71
N LYS A 309 -41.60 25.80 -7.82
CA LYS A 309 -40.17 25.55 -7.68
C LYS A 309 -39.85 25.01 -6.27
N LEU A 310 -40.40 25.62 -5.23
CA LEU A 310 -40.17 25.19 -3.85
C LEU A 310 -40.66 23.74 -3.62
N LEU A 311 -41.88 23.43 -4.04
CA LEU A 311 -42.47 22.10 -3.86
C LEU A 311 -41.75 21.00 -4.65
N VAL A 312 -41.26 21.30 -5.86
CA VAL A 312 -40.42 20.37 -6.63
C VAL A 312 -39.15 20.03 -5.85
N TYR A 313 -38.46 21.02 -5.28
CA TYR A 313 -37.26 20.78 -4.48
C TYR A 313 -37.57 20.02 -3.19
N GLU A 314 -38.59 20.40 -2.42
CA GLU A 314 -39.00 19.68 -1.20
C GLU A 314 -39.31 18.19 -1.46
N ARG A 315 -39.98 17.91 -2.58
CA ARG A 315 -40.34 16.55 -2.97
C ARG A 315 -39.12 15.75 -3.42
N MET A 316 -38.18 16.37 -4.12
CA MET A 316 -36.90 15.73 -4.47
C MET A 316 -36.07 15.41 -3.22
N PHE A 317 -36.02 16.30 -2.23
CA PHE A 317 -35.29 16.06 -0.98
C PHE A 317 -35.87 14.90 -0.18
N LYS A 318 -37.20 14.82 -0.02
CA LYS A 318 -37.84 13.67 0.66
C LYS A 318 -37.52 12.32 0.00
N MET A 319 -37.47 12.26 -1.33
CA MET A 319 -37.12 11.02 -2.04
C MET A 319 -35.66 10.61 -1.86
N LEU A 320 -34.75 11.56 -1.63
CA LEU A 320 -33.33 11.27 -1.38
C LEU A 320 -33.11 10.65 0.02
N ASP A 321 -33.84 11.10 1.03
CA ASP A 321 -33.73 10.58 2.40
C ASP A 321 -34.30 9.16 2.55
N ASP A 322 -35.23 8.76 1.68
CA ASP A 322 -35.88 7.45 1.69
C ASP A 322 -35.13 6.36 0.90
N THR A 323 -33.95 6.66 0.30
CA THR A 323 -33.20 5.70 -0.53
C THR A 323 -32.26 4.82 0.33
N PRO A 324 -32.38 3.47 0.34
CA PRO A 324 -31.51 2.60 1.12
C PRO A 324 -30.05 2.63 0.62
N HIS A 325 -29.09 2.52 1.55
CA HIS A 325 -27.66 2.44 1.25
C HIS A 325 -27.30 1.25 0.33
N PRO A 326 -26.46 1.45 -0.71
CA PRO A 326 -26.11 0.41 -1.67
C PRO A 326 -25.01 -0.51 -1.12
N LEU A 327 -25.40 -1.45 -0.27
CA LEU A 327 -24.67 -2.70 -0.08
C LEU A 327 -25.56 -3.81 -0.65
N GLN A 328 -24.98 -4.65 -1.51
CA GLN A 328 -25.56 -5.82 -2.21
C GLN A 328 -25.91 -5.61 -3.70
N ILE A 329 -24.89 -5.62 -4.55
CA ILE A 329 -25.01 -6.18 -5.91
C ILE A 329 -23.85 -7.16 -6.12
N LYS A 330 -24.19 -8.44 -6.36
CA LYS A 330 -23.25 -9.53 -6.66
C LYS A 330 -22.79 -9.40 -8.11
N SER A 331 -21.48 -9.49 -8.34
CA SER A 331 -20.89 -9.52 -9.69
C SER A 331 -20.77 -10.95 -10.25
N PRO A 332 -20.85 -11.16 -11.58
CA PRO A 332 -20.62 -12.44 -12.24
C PRO A 332 -19.13 -12.76 -12.46
N LYS A 333 -18.84 -14.03 -12.78
CA LYS A 333 -17.52 -14.67 -12.92
C LYS A 333 -16.69 -14.20 -14.14
N PRO A 334 -15.35 -14.29 -14.09
CA PRO A 334 -14.43 -14.04 -15.22
C PRO A 334 -13.99 -15.32 -15.95
N GLU A 335 -13.62 -15.17 -17.23
CA GLU A 335 -12.96 -16.17 -18.08
C GLU A 335 -11.50 -15.77 -18.40
N ASP A 336 -10.63 -16.78 -18.28
CA ASP A 336 -9.33 -17.12 -18.91
C ASP A 336 -8.12 -16.15 -18.94
N GLU A 337 -7.06 -16.55 -18.22
CA GLU A 337 -5.67 -16.03 -18.30
C GLU A 337 -4.72 -17.12 -18.84
N GLU A 338 -3.84 -16.75 -19.77
CA GLU A 338 -2.69 -17.56 -20.24
C GLU A 338 -1.43 -17.32 -19.38
N ASP A 339 -0.70 -18.43 -19.17
CA ASP A 339 0.65 -18.68 -18.63
C ASP A 339 1.47 -17.52 -18.01
N GLN A 340 1.40 -17.42 -16.67
CA GLN A 340 2.36 -16.72 -15.82
C GLN A 340 2.74 -17.61 -14.62
N VAL A 341 4.04 -17.73 -14.33
CA VAL A 341 4.51 -18.51 -13.18
C VAL A 341 4.27 -17.71 -11.89
N GLN A 342 3.20 -18.07 -11.20
CA GLN A 342 2.83 -17.58 -9.88
C GLN A 342 3.78 -18.13 -8.80
N CYS A 343 3.99 -17.37 -7.72
CA CYS A 343 4.87 -17.72 -6.59
C CYS A 343 4.66 -19.15 -6.00
N SER A 344 3.50 -19.77 -6.22
CA SER A 344 3.16 -21.12 -5.75
C SER A 344 3.54 -22.26 -6.70
N GLN A 345 4.09 -22.01 -7.90
CA GLN A 345 4.41 -23.06 -8.89
C GLN A 345 5.90 -23.39 -9.04
N ALA A 346 6.77 -22.91 -8.15
CA ALA A 346 8.15 -23.39 -8.10
C ALA A 346 8.19 -24.79 -7.46
N VAL A 347 7.95 -25.83 -8.26
CA VAL A 347 8.25 -27.23 -7.88
C VAL A 347 9.77 -27.37 -7.84
N PRO A 348 10.40 -27.77 -6.72
CA PRO A 348 11.77 -28.23 -6.74
C PRO A 348 11.80 -29.53 -7.54
N GLY A 349 12.59 -29.59 -8.61
CA GLY A 349 12.79 -30.81 -9.38
C GLY A 349 13.27 -31.94 -8.48
N PHE A 350 12.35 -32.81 -8.08
CA PHE A 350 12.67 -34.11 -7.52
C PHE A 350 13.21 -34.96 -8.66
N VAL A 351 14.53 -35.05 -8.76
CA VAL A 351 15.19 -36.12 -9.52
C VAL A 351 14.91 -37.42 -8.76
N TYR A 352 13.89 -38.16 -9.19
CA TYR A 352 13.73 -39.56 -8.82
C TYR A 352 14.89 -40.35 -9.43
N TYR A 353 15.93 -40.63 -8.65
CA TYR A 353 16.77 -41.78 -8.93
C TYR A 353 15.99 -43.04 -8.55
N SER A 354 15.40 -43.69 -9.56
CA SER A 354 15.05 -45.11 -9.42
C SER A 354 16.31 -45.96 -9.59
N PRO A 355 16.52 -47.01 -8.78
CA PRO A 355 17.73 -47.83 -8.86
C PRO A 355 17.74 -48.61 -10.17
N MET A 356 18.80 -48.48 -10.96
CA MET A 356 19.08 -49.39 -12.06
C MET A 356 19.22 -50.80 -11.50
N LYS A 357 18.38 -51.71 -12.00
CA LYS A 357 18.57 -53.15 -11.89
C LYS A 357 19.91 -53.50 -12.52
N GLN A 358 20.83 -54.04 -11.73
CA GLN A 358 21.99 -54.74 -12.27
C GLN A 358 21.52 -56.10 -12.80
N GLU A 359 21.86 -56.34 -14.05
CA GLU A 359 21.69 -57.62 -14.73
C GLU A 359 22.54 -58.69 -14.04
N GLU A 360 21.94 -59.87 -13.85
CA GLU A 360 22.61 -61.09 -13.46
C GLU A 360 23.47 -61.59 -14.63
N GLU A 361 24.78 -61.65 -14.44
CA GLU A 361 25.62 -62.68 -15.04
C GLU A 361 26.43 -63.34 -13.93
N GLY A 362 26.20 -64.64 -13.74
CA GLY A 362 26.82 -65.44 -12.71
C GLY A 362 28.26 -65.83 -13.04
N SER A 363 29.02 -66.19 -12.01
CA SER A 363 29.67 -67.51 -11.92
C SER A 363 30.41 -67.66 -10.58
N GLN A 364 30.06 -68.72 -9.87
CA GLN A 364 30.92 -69.61 -9.06
C GLN A 364 31.86 -69.04 -7.98
N GLY A 365 31.54 -69.45 -6.74
CA GLY A 365 32.46 -70.26 -5.93
C GLY A 365 33.24 -69.53 -4.84
N GLY A 366 33.07 -69.95 -3.59
CA GLY A 366 34.02 -69.61 -2.52
C GLY A 366 33.44 -69.62 -1.12
N ILE A 367 33.65 -70.73 -0.42
CA ILE A 367 33.23 -71.05 0.95
C ILE A 367 34.11 -70.30 2.00
N SER A 368 33.52 -70.07 3.19
CA SER A 368 34.15 -70.16 4.54
C SER A 368 34.88 -68.94 5.15
N ASP A 369 34.25 -68.49 6.26
CA ASP A 369 34.81 -68.38 7.62
C ASP A 369 35.47 -67.10 8.21
N TYR A 370 34.94 -66.80 9.40
CA TYR A 370 35.54 -66.27 10.63
C TYR A 370 35.90 -64.76 10.79
N SER A 371 35.27 -64.18 11.81
CA SER A 371 35.60 -62.98 12.60
C SER A 371 36.93 -63.12 13.39
N PRO A 372 37.28 -62.21 14.33
CA PRO A 372 37.80 -60.85 14.15
C PRO A 372 39.12 -60.61 14.95
N MET A 373 39.57 -59.34 14.95
CA MET A 373 40.44 -58.65 15.93
C MET A 373 41.97 -58.53 15.74
N SER A 374 42.40 -57.30 16.10
CA SER A 374 43.71 -56.79 16.55
C SER A 374 44.74 -56.36 15.52
N LYS A 375 44.97 -55.04 15.41
CA LYS A 375 45.88 -54.31 16.31
C LYS A 375 45.49 -52.84 16.45
#